data_AF-A0A9R0VM08-F1
#
_entry.id   AF-A0A9R0VM08-F1
#
_cell.length_a   1.000
_cell.length_b   1.000
_cell.length_c   1.000
_cell.angle_alpha   90.00
_cell.angle_beta   90.00
_cell.angle_gamma   90.00
#
_symmetry.space_group_name_H-M   'P 1'
#
loop_
_entity.id
_entity.type
_entity.pdbx_description
1 polymer ?
#
loop_
_entity_poly.entity_id
_entity_poly.type
_entity_poly.pdbx_seq_one_letter_code
_entity_poly.pdbx_strand_id
1 'polypeptide(L)'
;MQLSLFLHRTINFMQVMLPEAVAIVAAPTDPTRSYGIFRLTDPGGMDVLRECSESGFHTHRETTDGGPIYETCTNVHFKPNLRFEIVDLRSGA
;
A
#
# COMPACT_ATOMS: atom_id res chain seq x y z
N MET A 1 -2.99 12.70 -1.18
CA MET A 1 -3.11 11.77 -0.03
C MET A 1 -1.69 11.45 0.43
N GLN A 2 -1.21 12.05 1.53
CA GLN A 2 0.15 11.80 2.04
C GLN A 2 0.19 10.44 2.74
N LEU A 3 0.50 9.38 1.97
CA LEU A 3 0.61 8.00 2.45
C LEU A 3 2.03 7.61 2.91
N SER A 4 2.96 8.56 3.09
CA SER A 4 4.40 8.25 3.29
C SER A 4 4.67 7.27 4.43
N LEU A 5 4.05 7.45 5.60
CA LEU A 5 4.24 6.52 6.72
C LEU A 5 3.70 5.11 6.41
N PHE A 6 2.58 5.02 5.68
CA PHE A 6 1.97 3.75 5.28
C PHE A 6 2.82 3.01 4.23
N LEU A 7 3.38 3.76 3.27
CA LEU A 7 4.33 3.25 2.28
C LEU A 7 5.59 2.68 2.95
N HIS A 8 6.21 3.46 3.86
CA HIS A 8 7.44 3.08 4.56
C HIS A 8 7.30 1.87 5.47
N ARG A 9 6.29 1.87 6.34
CA ARG A 9 6.21 0.85 7.39
C ARG A 9 5.42 -0.37 6.96
N THR A 10 4.27 -0.16 6.34
CA THR A 10 3.34 -1.24 6.10
C THR A 10 3.61 -1.89 4.77
N ILE A 11 3.62 -1.12 3.68
CA ILE A 11 3.69 -1.70 2.34
C ILE A 11 5.10 -2.22 2.04
N ASN A 12 6.14 -1.41 2.29
CA ASN A 12 7.52 -1.82 2.03
C ASN A 12 7.90 -3.09 2.80
N PHE A 13 7.64 -3.13 4.12
CA PHE A 13 7.96 -4.30 4.93
C PHE A 13 7.21 -5.55 4.47
N MET A 14 5.91 -5.43 4.17
CA MET A 14 5.12 -6.57 3.69
C MET A 14 5.56 -7.05 2.31
N GLN A 15 5.89 -6.16 1.36
CA GLN A 15 6.34 -6.55 0.02
C GLN A 15 7.77 -7.09 -0.03
N VAL A 16 8.64 -6.67 0.89
CA VAL A 16 9.97 -7.27 1.05
C VAL A 16 9.87 -8.72 1.53
N MET A 17 8.92 -9.02 2.42
CA MET A 17 8.71 -10.37 2.95
C MET A 17 7.81 -11.25 2.05
N LEU A 18 6.87 -10.65 1.33
CA LEU A 18 5.92 -11.31 0.44
C LEU A 18 5.68 -10.42 -0.80
N PRO A 19 6.35 -10.69 -1.94
CA PRO A 19 6.27 -9.85 -3.14
C PRO A 19 4.85 -9.62 -3.68
N GLU A 20 3.93 -10.55 -3.41
CA GLU A 20 2.52 -10.50 -3.77
C GLU A 20 1.64 -9.71 -2.79
N ALA A 21 2.22 -9.13 -1.73
CA ALA A 21 1.47 -8.34 -0.76
C ALA A 21 0.82 -7.12 -1.43
N VAL A 22 -0.45 -6.88 -1.07
CA VAL A 22 -1.24 -5.76 -1.56
C VAL A 22 -1.78 -4.92 -0.40
N ALA A 23 -1.89 -3.62 -0.62
CA ALA A 23 -2.53 -2.69 0.30
C ALA A 23 -3.93 -2.34 -0.19
N ILE A 24 -4.93 -2.66 0.64
CA ILE A 24 -6.32 -2.25 0.39
C ILE A 24 -6.58 -0.97 1.20
N VAL A 25 -6.94 0.11 0.50
CA VAL A 25 -7.30 1.39 1.10
C VAL A 25 -8.77 1.63 0.88
N ALA A 26 -9.54 1.77 1.96
CA ALA A 26 -10.94 2.17 1.90
C ALA A 26 -11.06 3.70 2.04
N ALA A 27 -11.79 4.33 1.13
CA ALA A 27 -12.07 5.77 1.09
C ALA A 27 -13.60 5.99 1.08
N PRO A 28 -14.29 5.77 2.21
CA PRO A 28 -15.76 5.82 2.27
C PRO A 28 -16.34 7.21 1.97
N THR A 29 -15.53 8.26 2.10
CA THR A 29 -15.91 9.66 1.82
C THR A 29 -15.70 10.07 0.37
N ASP A 30 -15.01 9.26 -0.43
CA ASP A 30 -14.78 9.55 -1.85
C ASP A 30 -16.02 9.11 -2.66
N PRO A 31 -16.72 10.03 -3.33
CA PRO A 31 -17.94 9.72 -4.08
C PRO A 31 -17.67 8.92 -5.36
N THR A 32 -16.43 8.87 -5.83
CA THR A 32 -16.04 8.23 -7.09
C THR A 32 -15.38 6.87 -6.88
N ARG A 33 -14.67 6.68 -5.77
CA ARG A 33 -13.91 5.45 -5.51
C ARG A 33 -13.90 5.09 -4.02
N SER A 34 -14.78 4.18 -3.63
CA SER A 34 -14.91 3.73 -2.23
C SER A 34 -13.72 2.91 -1.72
N TYR A 35 -12.94 2.30 -2.62
CA TYR A 35 -11.72 1.58 -2.26
C TYR A 35 -10.70 1.52 -3.41
N GLY A 36 -9.44 1.31 -3.06
CA GLY A 36 -8.36 1.03 -4.00
C GLY A 36 -7.44 -0.08 -3.49
N ILE A 37 -6.86 -0.83 -4.43
CA ILE A 37 -5.86 -1.86 -4.12
C ILE A 37 -4.56 -1.45 -4.79
N PHE A 38 -3.50 -1.34 -3.98
CA PHE A 38 -2.23 -0.74 -4.38
C PHE A 38 -1.05 -1.65 -4.02
N ARG A 39 0.02 -1.53 -4.79
CA ARG A 39 1.34 -2.11 -4.51
C ARG A 39 2.41 -1.07 -4.79
N LEU A 40 3.58 -1.20 -4.18
CA LEU A 40 4.78 -0.49 -4.60
C LEU A 40 5.22 -1.01 -5.96
N THR A 41 5.71 -0.07 -6.77
CA THR A 41 6.44 -0.40 -7.99
C THR A 41 7.79 -0.99 -7.61
N ASP A 42 8.19 -2.06 -8.29
CA ASP A 42 9.44 -2.78 -8.07
C ASP A 42 10.19 -2.81 -9.42
N PRO A 43 11.41 -2.25 -9.52
CA PRO A 43 12.28 -1.76 -8.44
C PRO A 43 12.00 -0.32 -7.95
N GLY A 44 11.47 0.56 -8.81
CA GLY A 44 11.52 2.01 -8.59
C GLY A 44 10.96 2.50 -7.24
N GLY A 45 9.71 2.15 -6.91
CA GLY A 45 9.07 2.58 -5.67
C GLY A 45 9.68 1.94 -4.42
N MET A 46 10.11 0.68 -4.51
CA MET A 46 10.79 0.01 -3.41
C MET A 46 12.15 0.64 -3.08
N ASP A 47 12.93 1.01 -4.10
CA ASP A 47 14.26 1.60 -3.91
C ASP A 47 14.17 3.02 -3.33
N VAL A 48 13.23 3.84 -3.81
CA VAL A 48 12.97 5.18 -3.24
C VAL A 48 12.69 5.12 -1.74
N LEU A 49 11.93 4.12 -1.27
CA LEU A 49 11.61 3.99 0.16
C LEU A 49 12.76 3.37 0.96
N ARG A 50 13.59 2.50 0.36
CA ARG A 50 14.79 1.94 1.01
C ARG A 50 15.87 3.00 1.23
N GLU A 51 16.03 3.91 0.27
CA GLU A 51 17.02 4.98 0.34
C GLU A 51 16.53 6.19 1.16
N CYS A 52 15.25 6.22 1.52
CA CYS A 52 14.70 7.33 2.30
C CYS A 52 15.08 7.23 3.79
N SER A 53 15.80 8.24 4.28
CA SER A 53 16.14 8.40 5.69
C SER A 53 15.23 9.37 6.44
N GLU A 54 14.19 9.91 5.79
CA GLU A 54 13.30 10.89 6.41
C GLU A 54 12.26 10.20 7.33
N SER A 55 12.08 10.78 8.52
CA SER A 55 11.09 10.33 9.50
C SER A 55 9.91 11.28 9.58
N GLY A 56 8.71 10.75 9.77
CA GLY A 56 7.47 11.55 9.86
C GLY A 56 6.76 11.68 8.52
N PHE A 57 5.76 12.57 8.45
CA PHE A 57 4.98 12.80 7.24
C PHE A 57 5.73 13.71 6.28
N HIS A 58 6.26 13.12 5.22
CA HIS A 58 6.92 13.83 4.14
C HIS A 58 6.42 13.36 2.77
N THR A 59 6.83 14.04 1.72
CA THR A 59 6.46 13.73 0.34
C THR A 59 7.63 13.06 -0.36
N HIS A 60 7.38 11.96 -1.05
CA HIS A 60 8.37 11.33 -1.90
C HIS A 60 8.31 11.87 -3.32
N ARG A 61 9.48 12.00 -3.95
CA ARG A 61 9.62 12.33 -5.38
C ARG A 61 9.32 11.10 -6.23
N GLU A 62 9.03 11.33 -7.51
CA GLU A 62 8.91 10.26 -8.51
C GLU A 62 10.17 9.40 -8.54
N THR A 63 10.01 8.14 -8.96
CA THR A 63 11.11 7.18 -9.09
C THR A 63 12.15 7.69 -10.09
N THR A 64 13.37 7.14 -10.09
CA THR A 64 14.43 7.48 -11.07
C THR A 64 13.99 7.35 -12.52
N ASP A 65 12.99 6.49 -12.78
CA ASP A 65 12.40 6.27 -14.10
C ASP A 65 11.22 7.23 -14.42
N GLY A 66 10.94 8.19 -13.53
CA GLY A 66 9.79 9.13 -13.63
C GLY A 66 8.43 8.47 -13.36
N GLY A 67 8.42 7.20 -12.97
CA GLY A 67 7.21 6.45 -12.64
C GLY A 67 6.69 6.73 -11.22
N PRO A 68 5.41 6.42 -10.95
CA PRO A 68 4.86 6.53 -9.61
C PRO A 68 5.47 5.50 -8.66
N ILE A 69 5.52 5.83 -7.36
CA ILE A 69 6.06 4.96 -6.30
C ILE A 69 5.14 3.76 -6.03
N TYR A 70 3.84 3.94 -6.28
CA TYR A 70 2.84 2.90 -6.13
C TYR A 70 1.95 2.86 -7.35
N GLU A 71 1.43 1.67 -7.65
CA GLU A 71 0.51 1.42 -8.74
C GLU A 71 -0.73 0.68 -8.26
N THR A 72 -1.80 0.74 -9.05
CA THR A 72 -3.00 -0.07 -8.78
C THR A 72 -2.69 -1.52 -9.14
N CYS A 73 -2.97 -2.46 -8.24
CA CYS A 73 -2.77 -3.88 -8.52
C CYS A 73 -3.79 -4.35 -9.56
N THR A 74 -3.32 -4.76 -10.74
CA THR A 74 -4.17 -5.36 -11.79
C THR A 74 -4.32 -6.87 -11.63
N ASN A 75 -3.38 -7.52 -10.93
CA ASN A 75 -3.32 -8.98 -10.77
C ASN A 75 -4.15 -9.49 -9.58
N VAL A 76 -5.31 -8.88 -9.32
CA VAL A 76 -6.21 -9.21 -8.22
C VAL A 76 -7.54 -9.67 -8.77
N HIS A 77 -8.05 -10.79 -8.26
CA HIS A 77 -9.33 -11.34 -8.68
C HIS A 77 -10.32 -11.31 -7.52
N PHE A 78 -11.43 -10.60 -7.70
CA PHE A 78 -12.50 -10.51 -6.71
C PHE A 78 -13.43 -11.70 -6.85
N LYS A 79 -13.55 -12.50 -5.78
CA LYS A 79 -14.55 -13.56 -5.67
C LYS A 79 -15.59 -13.16 -4.63
N PRO A 80 -16.84 -12.86 -5.04
CA PRO A 80 -17.88 -12.37 -4.12
C PRO A 80 -18.29 -13.42 -3.07
N ASN A 81 -18.12 -14.70 -3.39
CA ASN A 81 -18.56 -15.82 -2.53
C ASN A 81 -17.41 -16.45 -1.74
N LEU A 82 -16.27 -15.76 -1.62
CA LEU A 82 -15.17 -16.25 -0.80
C LEU A 82 -15.50 -16.01 0.66
N ARG A 83 -15.48 -17.09 1.47
CA ARG A 83 -15.62 -16.96 2.92
C ARG A 83 -14.35 -16.35 3.50
N PHE A 84 -14.51 -15.32 4.32
CA PHE A 84 -13.42 -14.71 5.08
C PHE A 84 -13.87 -14.53 6.53
N GLU A 85 -12.90 -14.44 7.43
CA GLU A 85 -13.11 -14.26 8.87
C GLU A 85 -12.46 -12.95 9.31
N ILE A 86 -13.15 -12.17 10.14
CA ILE A 86 -12.60 -10.97 10.78
C ILE A 86 -12.37 -11.32 12.25
N VAL A 87 -11.11 -11.29 12.67
CA VAL A 87 -10.73 -11.46 14.07
C VAL A 87 -10.34 -10.09 14.62
N ASP A 88 -11.17 -9.54 15.52
CA ASP A 88 -10.89 -8.28 16.20
C ASP A 88 -10.23 -8.53 17.57
N LEU A 89 -8.96 -8.16 17.70
CA LEU A 89 -8.16 -8.37 18.91
C LEU A 89 -8.29 -7.23 19.94
N ARG A 90 -9.08 -6.19 19.68
CA ARG A 90 -9.22 -5.03 20.60
C ARG A 90 -10.03 -5.34 21.85
N SER A 91 -10.78 -6.43 21.84
CA SER A 91 -11.71 -6.86 22.90
C SER A 91 -11.01 -7.55 24.09
N GLY A 92 -9.68 -7.67 24.07
CA GLY A 92 -8.89 -8.21 25.16
C GLY A 92 -8.35 -7.12 26.10
N ALA A 93 -9.25 -6.46 26.84
CA ALA A 93 -8.94 -5.59 27.97
C ALA A 93 -10.10 -5.59 28.96
#